data_AF-A0A087EBY8-F1
#
_entry.id   AF-A0A087EBY8-F1
#
_cell.length_a   1.000
_cell.length_b   1.000
_cell.length_c   1.000
_cell.angle_alpha   90.00
_cell.angle_beta   90.00
_cell.angle_gamma   90.00
#
_symmetry.space_group_name_H-M   'P 1'
#
loop_
_entity.id
_entity.type
_entity.pdbx_description
1 polymer ?
#
loop_
_entity_poly.entity_id
_entity_poly.type
_entity_poly.pdbx_seq_one_letter_code
_entity_poly.pdbx_strand_id
1 'polypeptide(L)'
;MRHIYRLALVLPLTTHRNSRQRWHDESRVGTGRMQPSGLQVVLYLMNIDIVSVFPEYFDVLRLSLLGKAQENGLVHVAAHNLRDWTHDVHHSVDDTPVGGGAGMVMKPEVWGECLDELLGLRGDAYDGDANPGEAAGTDPIGRHEPDSAGSVALTNGGSAPHPTDTVNDIGTSDRPVMPGEAATLDGAVISEDAIAPGNSADAHGTDAHGTVLIFPNPSAPLFTQRDATELSHADRLIFGCGRYEGYDARIPDHYRAQGVDVREYSIGDYVLNGGEVAVSVMLEAITRLLPGFMGNPESIVEESYTGGNALLEHRQYTKPAAWRSLEVPDVLLSGDHGKVDRFRRNEALQRTSEIRPDLIEALDCQQLDKFDRKTLMALGWEVSGAHPRHVA
;
A
#
# COMPACT_ATOMS: atom_id res chain seq x y z
N MET A 1 -42.17 -8.07 -18.16
CA MET A 1 -42.56 -7.04 -19.14
C MET A 1 -42.15 -5.66 -18.61
N ARG A 2 -41.17 -5.02 -19.28
CA ARG A 2 -40.85 -3.57 -19.45
C ARG A 2 -40.89 -2.66 -18.18
N HIS A 3 -39.75 -2.19 -17.63
CA HIS A 3 -39.02 -0.92 -17.96
C HIS A 3 -39.95 0.33 -17.99
N ILE A 4 -39.70 1.47 -17.32
CA ILE A 4 -38.59 2.44 -17.47
C ILE A 4 -38.63 3.45 -16.29
N TYR A 5 -37.48 3.81 -15.71
CA TYR A 5 -37.23 5.09 -15.01
C TYR A 5 -36.66 6.11 -16.01
N ARG A 6 -37.12 7.37 -16.01
CA ARG A 6 -36.41 8.48 -16.70
C ARG A 6 -36.51 9.81 -15.95
N LEU A 7 -35.31 10.35 -15.74
CA LEU A 7 -34.85 11.68 -15.34
C LEU A 7 -35.70 12.88 -15.81
N ALA A 8 -35.75 13.95 -15.02
CA ALA A 8 -35.99 15.31 -15.51
C ALA A 8 -35.15 16.35 -14.75
N LEU A 9 -34.20 16.91 -15.50
CA LEU A 9 -33.43 18.13 -15.29
C LEU A 9 -34.38 19.34 -15.16
N VAL A 10 -34.11 20.30 -14.27
CA VAL A 10 -34.82 21.59 -14.25
C VAL A 10 -33.82 22.73 -14.50
N LEU A 11 -33.87 23.28 -15.71
CA LEU A 11 -33.48 24.66 -16.04
C LEU A 11 -34.72 25.55 -15.89
N PRO A 12 -34.57 26.86 -15.62
CA PRO A 12 -35.58 27.81 -16.05
C PRO A 12 -35.00 28.92 -16.94
N LEU A 13 -35.64 29.12 -18.09
CA LEU A 13 -35.64 30.36 -18.85
C LEU A 13 -37.00 31.06 -18.65
N THR A 14 -36.89 32.35 -18.32
CA THR A 14 -37.76 33.50 -18.63
C THR A 14 -39.26 33.46 -18.30
N THR A 15 -39.72 34.53 -17.63
CA THR A 15 -40.82 35.37 -18.16
C THR A 15 -40.81 36.78 -17.57
N HIS A 16 -40.95 37.75 -18.46
CA HIS A 16 -41.19 39.16 -18.21
C HIS A 16 -42.57 39.39 -17.56
N ARG A 17 -42.66 40.27 -16.57
CA ARG A 17 -43.85 41.12 -16.39
C ARG A 17 -43.48 42.47 -15.77
N ASN A 18 -44.03 43.49 -16.40
CA ASN A 18 -43.77 44.91 -16.22
C ASN A 18 -44.86 45.51 -15.32
N SER A 19 -44.49 46.24 -14.27
CA SER A 19 -45.37 47.23 -13.63
C SER A 19 -44.53 48.40 -13.09
N ARG A 20 -44.80 49.58 -13.63
CA ARG A 20 -44.26 50.88 -13.20
C ARG A 20 -45.15 51.45 -12.09
N GLN A 21 -44.51 52.04 -11.07
CA GLN A 21 -44.80 53.32 -10.38
C GLN A 21 -44.25 53.25 -8.94
N ARG A 22 -43.08 53.84 -8.64
CA ARG A 22 -42.77 55.26 -8.35
C ARG A 22 -42.99 55.59 -6.86
N TRP A 23 -41.92 55.82 -6.10
CA TRP A 23 -41.70 56.95 -5.17
C TRP A 23 -40.20 57.13 -4.87
N HIS A 24 -39.82 58.40 -4.75
CA HIS A 24 -38.57 59.05 -4.30
C HIS A 24 -37.89 58.41 -3.08
N ASP A 25 -36.66 58.68 -2.66
CA ASP A 25 -35.44 59.41 -3.03
C ASP A 25 -34.52 59.06 -1.84
N GLU A 26 -33.26 58.68 -2.07
CA GLU A 26 -32.11 58.94 -1.19
C GLU A 26 -30.90 58.06 -1.50
N SER A 27 -29.75 58.67 -1.27
CA SER A 27 -28.45 58.34 -1.82
C SER A 27 -27.66 57.37 -0.93
N ARG A 28 -26.93 56.45 -1.56
CA ARG A 28 -25.60 55.92 -1.18
C ARG A 28 -25.41 55.45 0.28
N VAL A 29 -25.43 54.12 0.46
CA VAL A 29 -24.42 53.40 1.24
C VAL A 29 -24.10 52.11 0.51
N GLY A 30 -22.83 51.92 0.15
CA GLY A 30 -22.35 50.71 -0.52
C GLY A 30 -22.43 49.50 0.40
N THR A 31 -23.17 48.48 -0.01
CA THR A 31 -23.02 47.13 0.51
C THR A 31 -22.16 46.36 -0.46
N GLY A 32 -20.89 46.18 -0.10
CA GLY A 32 -19.99 45.26 -0.77
C GLY A 32 -20.63 43.88 -0.80
N ARG A 33 -21.03 43.45 -1.98
CA ARG A 33 -21.41 42.06 -2.21
C ARG A 33 -20.11 41.27 -2.14
N MET A 34 -19.85 40.67 -0.98
CA MET A 34 -18.82 39.66 -0.81
C MET A 34 -19.03 38.63 -1.92
N GLN A 35 -18.09 38.58 -2.86
CA GLN A 35 -17.97 37.42 -3.73
C GLN A 35 -17.71 36.24 -2.79
N PRO A 36 -18.44 35.11 -2.91
CA PRO A 36 -18.02 33.92 -2.21
C PRO A 36 -16.62 33.60 -2.72
N SER A 37 -15.62 33.77 -1.85
CA SER A 37 -14.26 33.30 -2.08
C SER A 37 -14.39 31.85 -2.53
N GLY A 38 -13.98 31.59 -3.77
CA GLY A 38 -13.97 30.25 -4.31
C GLY A 38 -13.27 29.35 -3.31
N LEU A 39 -14.01 28.37 -2.80
CA LEU A 39 -13.41 27.27 -2.07
C LEU A 39 -12.43 26.64 -3.05
N GLN A 40 -11.14 26.93 -2.88
CA GLN A 40 -10.09 26.18 -3.57
C GLN A 40 -10.23 24.77 -3.03
N VAL A 41 -10.94 23.93 -3.76
CA VAL A 41 -10.89 22.49 -3.54
C VAL A 41 -9.46 22.13 -3.90
N VAL A 42 -8.62 22.00 -2.88
CA VAL A 42 -7.29 21.41 -3.04
C VAL A 42 -7.58 19.96 -3.41
N LEU A 43 -7.55 19.67 -4.72
CA LEU A 43 -7.64 18.32 -5.22
C LEU A 43 -6.30 17.66 -4.86
N TYR A 44 -6.32 16.79 -3.85
CA TYR A 44 -5.25 15.83 -3.65
C TYR A 44 -5.29 14.89 -4.85
N LEU A 45 -4.37 15.08 -5.80
CA LEU A 45 -4.21 14.18 -6.92
C LEU A 45 -2.98 13.32 -6.64
N MET A 46 -3.22 12.09 -6.22
CA MET A 46 -2.15 11.09 -6.13
C MET A 46 -1.82 10.57 -7.53
N ASN A 47 -0.53 10.53 -7.89
CA ASN A 47 -0.06 9.93 -9.13
C ASN A 47 0.56 8.56 -8.86
N ILE A 48 0.20 7.57 -9.67
CA ILE A 48 0.66 6.19 -9.51
C ILE A 48 1.18 5.69 -10.85
N ASP A 49 2.45 5.32 -10.88
CA ASP A 49 3.09 4.65 -12.00
C ASP A 49 3.35 3.19 -11.64
N ILE A 50 3.01 2.27 -12.52
CA ILE A 50 3.21 0.83 -12.32
C ILE A 50 4.02 0.30 -13.49
N VAL A 51 5.20 -0.24 -13.20
CA VAL A 51 6.08 -0.85 -14.19
C VAL A 51 5.89 -2.36 -14.13
N SER A 52 5.49 -2.96 -15.25
CA SER A 52 5.28 -4.40 -15.38
C SER A 52 5.55 -4.85 -16.82
N VAL A 53 5.81 -6.13 -17.03
CA VAL A 53 5.83 -6.74 -18.37
C VAL A 53 4.45 -7.18 -18.86
N PHE A 54 3.41 -7.01 -18.01
CA PHE A 54 1.99 -7.27 -18.27
C PHE A 54 1.12 -6.08 -17.80
N PRO A 55 1.28 -4.88 -18.37
CA PRO A 55 0.53 -3.69 -17.95
C PRO A 55 -1.00 -3.87 -18.04
N GLU A 56 -1.49 -4.69 -18.98
CA GLU A 56 -2.91 -5.03 -19.13
C GLU A 56 -3.52 -5.73 -17.90
N TYR A 57 -2.68 -6.28 -17.01
CA TYR A 57 -3.14 -6.81 -15.72
C TYR A 57 -3.91 -5.75 -14.91
N PHE A 58 -3.52 -4.48 -15.06
CA PHE A 58 -4.07 -3.36 -14.30
C PHE A 58 -5.29 -2.70 -14.95
N ASP A 59 -5.80 -3.22 -16.08
CA ASP A 59 -7.08 -2.75 -16.64
C ASP A 59 -8.24 -2.90 -15.64
N VAL A 60 -8.14 -3.87 -14.72
CA VAL A 60 -9.11 -4.08 -13.63
C VAL A 60 -9.21 -2.89 -12.67
N LEU A 61 -8.19 -2.03 -12.58
CA LEU A 61 -8.20 -0.83 -11.73
C LEU A 61 -9.19 0.23 -12.22
N ARG A 62 -9.68 0.11 -13.46
CA ARG A 62 -10.75 0.97 -14.02
C ARG A 62 -12.15 0.59 -13.53
N LEU A 63 -12.29 -0.46 -12.72
CA LEU A 63 -13.57 -0.92 -12.21
C LEU A 63 -13.90 -0.30 -10.84
N SER A 64 -15.18 -0.41 -10.44
CA SER A 64 -15.64 -0.12 -9.08
C SER A 64 -15.29 1.29 -8.57
N LEU A 65 -14.92 1.44 -7.29
CA LEU A 65 -14.60 2.71 -6.64
C LEU A 65 -13.31 3.33 -7.18
N LEU A 66 -12.28 2.53 -7.45
CA LEU A 66 -11.02 3.02 -7.99
C LEU A 66 -11.21 3.62 -9.40
N GLY A 67 -12.01 2.96 -10.25
CA GLY A 67 -12.41 3.52 -11.54
C GLY A 67 -13.08 4.89 -11.42
N LYS A 68 -14.05 5.02 -10.51
CA LYS A 68 -14.71 6.31 -10.22
C LYS A 68 -13.76 7.36 -9.67
N ALA A 69 -12.81 6.96 -8.81
CA ALA A 69 -11.81 7.86 -8.26
C ALA A 69 -10.94 8.45 -9.38
N GLN A 70 -10.55 7.63 -10.36
CA GLN A 70 -9.83 8.11 -11.56
C GLN A 70 -10.69 9.03 -12.43
N GLU A 71 -11.94 8.65 -12.71
CA GLU A 71 -12.87 9.48 -13.50
C GLU A 71 -13.12 10.87 -12.87
N ASN A 72 -13.12 10.92 -11.53
CA ASN A 72 -13.28 12.16 -10.77
C ASN A 72 -11.96 12.93 -10.57
N GLY A 73 -10.84 12.42 -11.07
CA GLY A 73 -9.53 13.06 -10.92
C GLY A 73 -8.99 13.08 -9.48
N LEU A 74 -9.35 12.08 -8.67
CA LEU A 74 -8.81 11.91 -7.31
C LEU A 74 -7.44 11.17 -7.33
N VAL A 75 -7.28 10.24 -8.27
CA VAL A 75 -6.05 9.47 -8.44
C VAL A 75 -5.81 9.25 -9.92
N HIS A 76 -4.56 9.34 -10.36
CA HIS A 76 -4.14 8.97 -11.71
C HIS A 76 -3.28 7.71 -11.63
N VAL A 77 -3.62 6.69 -12.41
CA VAL A 77 -2.84 5.45 -12.49
C VAL A 77 -2.41 5.20 -13.93
N ALA A 78 -1.11 5.01 -14.13
CA ALA A 78 -0.50 4.63 -15.39
C ALA A 78 0.25 3.31 -15.22
N ALA A 79 0.00 2.34 -16.11
CA ALA A 79 0.77 1.10 -16.19
C ALA A 79 1.64 1.14 -17.44
N HIS A 80 2.95 0.93 -17.26
CA HIS A 80 3.99 1.01 -18.26
C HIS A 80 4.54 -0.38 -18.57
N ASN A 81 4.73 -0.69 -19.85
CA ASN A 81 5.38 -1.94 -20.23
C ASN A 81 6.90 -1.78 -20.11
N LEU A 82 7.53 -2.52 -19.19
CA LEU A 82 8.99 -2.45 -19.03
C LEU A 82 9.75 -2.77 -20.34
N ARG A 83 9.13 -3.54 -21.24
CA ARG A 83 9.70 -3.86 -22.56
C ARG A 83 9.91 -2.64 -23.45
N ASP A 84 9.25 -1.52 -23.17
CA ASP A 84 9.40 -0.30 -23.96
C ASP A 84 10.79 0.36 -23.79
N TRP A 85 11.55 -0.03 -22.75
CA TRP A 85 12.94 0.39 -22.49
C TRP A 85 13.98 -0.67 -22.91
N THR A 86 13.62 -1.58 -23.82
CA THR A 86 14.56 -2.55 -24.37
C THR A 86 15.03 -2.12 -25.76
N HIS A 87 16.30 -2.37 -26.06
CA HIS A 87 16.93 -1.96 -27.32
C HIS A 87 17.27 -3.14 -28.24
N ASP A 88 17.08 -4.38 -27.77
CA ASP A 88 17.30 -5.59 -28.55
C ASP A 88 16.03 -6.02 -29.31
N VAL A 89 16.21 -6.81 -30.36
CA VAL A 89 15.12 -7.25 -31.25
C VAL A 89 14.10 -8.18 -30.59
N HIS A 90 14.45 -8.79 -29.45
CA HIS A 90 13.60 -9.73 -28.72
C HIS A 90 12.90 -9.09 -27.53
N HIS A 91 13.16 -7.80 -27.26
CA HIS A 91 12.64 -7.08 -26.11
C HIS A 91 12.91 -7.82 -24.79
N SER A 92 14.16 -8.24 -24.60
CA SER A 92 14.61 -9.05 -23.47
C SER A 92 14.80 -8.19 -22.21
N VAL A 93 13.96 -8.44 -21.21
CA VAL A 93 13.95 -7.76 -19.90
C VAL A 93 14.69 -8.54 -18.81
N ASP A 94 15.19 -9.73 -19.13
CA ASP A 94 15.76 -10.67 -18.19
C ASP A 94 16.97 -11.41 -18.78
N ASP A 95 17.86 -11.89 -17.90
CA ASP A 95 19.03 -12.69 -18.22
C ASP A 95 19.27 -13.78 -17.17
N THR A 96 20.18 -14.70 -17.46
CA THR A 96 20.59 -15.76 -16.53
C THR A 96 21.25 -15.20 -15.27
N PRO A 97 20.97 -15.79 -14.08
CA PRO A 97 21.56 -15.33 -12.84
C PRO A 97 23.08 -15.56 -12.80
N VAL A 98 23.82 -14.54 -12.35
CA VAL A 98 25.26 -14.67 -12.06
C VAL A 98 25.46 -15.69 -10.92
N GLY A 99 26.43 -16.59 -11.08
CA GLY A 99 26.66 -17.71 -10.16
C GLY A 99 25.92 -18.99 -10.55
N GLY A 100 25.11 -18.95 -11.62
CA GLY A 100 24.32 -20.08 -12.09
C GLY A 100 23.06 -20.31 -11.26
N GLY A 101 22.26 -21.29 -11.68
CA GLY A 101 20.94 -21.56 -11.10
C GLY A 101 19.90 -21.76 -12.19
N ALA A 102 18.70 -22.18 -11.78
CA ALA A 102 17.53 -22.16 -12.67
C ALA A 102 16.88 -20.78 -12.66
N GLY A 103 16.09 -20.48 -13.69
CA GLY A 103 15.34 -19.23 -13.76
C GLY A 103 16.10 -18.08 -14.42
N MET A 104 15.50 -16.89 -14.36
CA MET A 104 15.97 -15.65 -14.99
C MET A 104 15.84 -14.51 -13.99
N VAL A 105 16.69 -13.50 -14.09
CA VAL A 105 16.68 -12.28 -13.26
C VAL A 105 16.48 -11.08 -14.18
N MET A 106 15.60 -10.15 -13.78
CA MET A 106 15.33 -8.97 -14.60
C MET A 106 16.52 -8.01 -14.62
N LYS A 107 16.85 -7.51 -15.83
CA LYS A 107 18.07 -6.75 -16.12
C LYS A 107 18.05 -5.36 -15.46
N PRO A 108 19.13 -4.95 -14.77
CA PRO A 108 19.22 -3.63 -14.15
C PRO A 108 19.26 -2.50 -15.17
N GLU A 109 19.77 -2.70 -16.38
CA GLU A 109 19.83 -1.65 -17.40
C GLU A 109 18.44 -1.20 -17.84
N VAL A 110 17.56 -2.17 -18.12
CA VAL A 110 16.17 -1.90 -18.55
C VAL A 110 15.36 -1.25 -17.43
N TRP A 111 15.53 -1.75 -16.19
CA TRP A 111 14.92 -1.13 -15.00
C TRP A 111 15.45 0.28 -14.76
N GLY A 112 16.76 0.48 -14.90
CA GLY A 112 17.44 1.74 -14.69
C GLY A 112 16.92 2.83 -15.62
N GLU A 113 16.92 2.57 -16.93
CA GLU A 113 16.41 3.53 -17.92
C GLU A 113 14.94 3.90 -17.67
N CYS A 114 14.10 2.90 -17.37
CA CYS A 114 12.68 3.11 -17.07
C CYS A 114 12.48 3.97 -15.82
N LEU A 115 13.15 3.61 -14.72
CA LEU A 115 12.98 4.29 -13.44
C LEU A 115 13.60 5.69 -13.44
N ASP A 116 14.73 5.90 -14.13
CA ASP A 116 15.33 7.23 -14.29
C ASP A 116 14.38 8.18 -15.01
N GLU A 117 13.74 7.73 -16.10
CA GLU A 117 12.73 8.50 -16.82
C GLU A 117 11.53 8.83 -15.92
N LEU A 118 10.96 7.82 -15.25
CA LEU A 118 9.80 8.02 -14.39
C LEU A 118 10.11 8.93 -13.19
N LEU A 119 11.29 8.81 -12.59
CA LEU A 119 11.74 9.64 -11.47
C LEU A 119 12.21 11.04 -11.92
N GLY A 120 12.37 11.27 -13.23
CA GLY A 120 12.91 12.51 -13.78
C GLY A 120 14.38 12.73 -13.42
N LEU A 121 15.11 11.65 -13.18
CA LEU A 121 16.54 11.67 -12.93
C LEU A 121 17.25 11.86 -14.28
N ARG A 122 18.24 12.76 -14.31
CA ARG A 122 19.08 12.91 -15.51
C ARG A 122 19.95 11.67 -15.59
N GLY A 123 19.71 10.83 -16.59
CA GLY A 123 20.50 9.62 -16.79
C GLY A 123 21.99 9.96 -16.88
N ASP A 124 22.77 9.45 -15.93
CA ASP A 124 24.18 9.20 -16.18
C ASP A 124 24.18 8.13 -17.28
N ALA A 125 24.51 8.53 -18.51
CA ALA A 125 24.53 7.63 -19.65
C ALA A 125 25.31 6.36 -19.28
N TYR A 126 24.61 5.23 -19.27
CA TYR A 126 25.23 3.93 -19.05
C TYR A 126 26.21 3.70 -20.21
N ASP A 127 27.51 3.78 -19.92
CA ASP A 127 28.57 3.52 -20.90
C ASP A 127 28.62 2.00 -21.11
N GLY A 128 27.67 1.50 -21.90
CA GLY A 128 27.51 0.09 -22.23
C GLY A 128 28.63 -0.36 -23.16
N ASP A 129 29.82 -0.62 -22.61
CA ASP A 129 30.85 -1.35 -23.35
C ASP A 129 31.77 -2.13 -22.40
N ALA A 130 31.42 -3.39 -22.16
CA ALA A 130 32.36 -4.51 -22.00
C ALA A 130 31.58 -5.82 -21.97
N ASN A 131 31.44 -6.46 -23.12
CA ASN A 131 31.21 -7.89 -23.20
C ASN A 131 32.58 -8.59 -23.23
N PRO A 132 33.11 -9.16 -22.13
CA PRO A 132 34.34 -9.93 -22.19
C PRO A 132 33.99 -11.36 -22.62
N GLY A 133 33.63 -11.54 -23.90
CA GLY A 133 33.08 -12.82 -24.35
C GLY A 133 33.22 -13.19 -25.83
N GLU A 134 33.61 -12.27 -26.72
CA GLU A 134 33.82 -12.60 -28.14
C GLU A 134 35.29 -12.43 -28.55
N ALA A 135 36.11 -13.40 -28.14
CA ALA A 135 37.38 -13.65 -28.80
C ALA A 135 37.16 -14.72 -29.89
N ALA A 136 37.34 -14.30 -31.13
CA ALA A 136 37.27 -15.14 -32.32
C ALA A 136 38.27 -16.31 -32.28
N GLY A 137 37.75 -17.52 -32.50
CA GLY A 137 38.35 -18.60 -33.31
C GLY A 137 39.64 -19.25 -32.81
N THR A 138 39.53 -20.52 -32.38
CA THR A 138 40.05 -21.68 -33.15
C THR A 138 39.57 -22.98 -32.49
N ASP A 139 38.78 -23.77 -33.20
CA ASP A 139 38.63 -25.21 -32.98
C ASP A 139 39.91 -25.89 -33.53
N PRO A 140 40.43 -26.99 -32.93
CA PRO A 140 39.79 -28.27 -33.22
C PRO A 140 39.89 -29.38 -32.13
N ILE A 141 39.02 -30.38 -32.32
CA ILE A 141 39.11 -31.81 -31.95
C ILE A 141 38.45 -32.22 -30.62
N GLY A 142 37.38 -33.02 -30.75
CA GLY A 142 37.12 -34.12 -29.81
C GLY A 142 35.67 -34.50 -29.63
N ARG A 143 35.15 -35.38 -30.48
CA ARG A 143 33.85 -36.05 -30.39
C ARG A 143 33.63 -36.72 -29.02
N HIS A 144 32.42 -36.65 -28.48
CA HIS A 144 31.69 -37.83 -27.99
C HIS A 144 30.19 -37.51 -27.79
N GLU A 145 29.35 -38.16 -28.59
CA GLU A 145 27.93 -38.39 -28.24
C GLU A 145 27.83 -39.41 -27.10
N PRO A 146 26.67 -39.46 -26.43
CA PRO A 146 25.86 -40.66 -26.64
C PRO A 146 24.37 -40.43 -26.88
N ASP A 147 23.85 -41.39 -27.63
CA ASP A 147 22.50 -41.63 -28.10
C ASP A 147 21.42 -41.87 -27.02
N SER A 148 20.23 -41.37 -27.37
CA SER A 148 18.90 -42.01 -27.37
C SER A 148 18.30 -42.72 -26.13
N ALA A 149 17.13 -42.18 -25.75
CA ALA A 149 15.82 -42.85 -25.63
C ALA A 149 15.67 -44.16 -24.82
N GLY A 150 14.81 -44.09 -23.80
CA GLY A 150 14.16 -45.25 -23.18
C GLY A 150 13.01 -44.84 -22.26
N SER A 151 11.78 -44.94 -22.76
CA SER A 151 10.53 -44.91 -21.97
C SER A 151 10.43 -46.12 -21.03
N VAL A 152 9.73 -46.02 -19.88
CA VAL A 152 8.57 -46.85 -19.47
C VAL A 152 8.02 -46.44 -18.07
N ALA A 153 6.69 -46.32 -18.06
CA ALA A 153 5.63 -46.34 -17.02
C ALA A 153 5.86 -46.51 -15.49
N LEU A 154 5.07 -45.70 -14.79
CA LEU A 154 4.26 -45.91 -13.55
C LEU A 154 4.24 -47.29 -12.87
N THR A 155 4.42 -47.30 -11.54
CA THR A 155 3.56 -48.04 -10.59
C THR A 155 3.50 -47.36 -9.20
N ASN A 156 2.33 -47.50 -8.57
CA ASN A 156 1.96 -47.04 -7.21
C ASN A 156 2.58 -47.89 -6.09
N GLY A 157 2.71 -47.29 -4.89
CA GLY A 157 2.37 -48.00 -3.64
C GLY A 157 3.19 -47.65 -2.40
N GLY A 158 2.51 -47.06 -1.39
CA GLY A 158 2.58 -47.58 -0.02
C GLY A 158 3.43 -46.86 1.03
N SER A 159 2.72 -46.16 1.92
CA SER A 159 2.85 -46.20 3.39
C SER A 159 4.05 -45.58 4.12
N ALA A 160 3.71 -44.63 5.00
CA ALA A 160 4.41 -44.12 6.20
C ALA A 160 4.87 -45.25 7.16
N PRO A 161 5.76 -45.06 8.18
CA PRO A 161 5.81 -43.89 9.09
C PRO A 161 7.20 -43.37 9.54
N HIS A 162 7.15 -42.22 10.24
CA HIS A 162 8.18 -41.62 11.11
C HIS A 162 8.76 -42.60 12.15
N PRO A 163 9.98 -42.35 12.68
CA PRO A 163 10.07 -41.70 14.00
C PRO A 163 11.28 -40.75 14.25
N THR A 164 11.03 -39.83 15.20
CA THR A 164 11.88 -39.29 16.28
C THR A 164 13.03 -38.32 16.01
N ASP A 165 12.81 -37.08 16.46
CA ASP A 165 13.55 -36.32 17.49
C ASP A 165 15.00 -36.71 17.79
N THR A 166 15.90 -35.75 17.56
CA THR A 166 17.06 -35.53 18.43
C THR A 166 17.26 -34.04 18.70
N VAL A 167 17.12 -33.73 19.99
CA VAL A 167 17.55 -32.51 20.68
C VAL A 167 19.07 -32.35 20.54
N ASN A 168 19.53 -31.12 20.33
CA ASN A 168 20.85 -30.72 20.85
C ASN A 168 20.80 -29.25 21.29
N ASP A 169 21.07 -29.08 22.58
CA ASP A 169 21.23 -27.83 23.31
C ASP A 169 22.72 -27.61 23.60
N ILE A 170 23.02 -26.38 24.03
CA ILE A 170 24.19 -25.87 24.76
C ILE A 170 25.25 -25.13 23.93
N GLY A 171 25.34 -23.83 24.23
CA GLY A 171 26.49 -23.00 23.89
C GLY A 171 26.33 -21.51 24.24
N THR A 172 26.07 -21.20 25.51
CA THR A 172 26.08 -19.84 26.07
C THR A 172 27.45 -19.17 25.93
N SER A 173 27.47 -17.87 25.60
CA SER A 173 28.61 -17.00 25.93
C SER A 173 28.13 -15.62 26.36
N ASP A 174 28.18 -15.40 27.66
CA ASP A 174 28.10 -14.12 28.34
C ASP A 174 29.35 -13.28 28.05
N ARG A 175 29.17 -11.98 27.78
CA ARG A 175 30.20 -10.96 27.99
C ARG A 175 29.61 -9.80 28.82
N PRO A 176 30.30 -9.35 29.88
CA PRO A 176 29.77 -8.30 30.76
C PRO A 176 30.03 -6.90 30.20
N VAL A 177 29.04 -6.03 30.35
CA VAL A 177 29.14 -4.57 30.14
C VAL A 177 29.24 -3.90 31.51
N MET A 178 30.20 -2.98 31.69
CA MET A 178 30.28 -2.07 32.83
C MET A 178 30.40 -0.61 32.34
N PRO A 179 30.02 0.39 33.16
CA PRO A 179 29.54 1.68 32.69
C PRO A 179 30.50 2.86 32.92
N GLY A 180 30.29 3.94 32.18
CA GLY A 180 30.85 5.28 32.36
C GLY A 180 30.48 6.13 31.14
N GLU A 181 30.17 7.41 31.19
CA GLU A 181 30.18 8.42 32.24
C GLU A 181 29.38 9.60 31.65
N ALA A 182 28.68 10.35 32.50
CA ALA A 182 27.89 11.51 32.09
C ALA A 182 28.78 12.70 31.72
N ALA A 183 28.44 13.40 30.63
CA ALA A 183 28.92 14.75 30.37
C ALA A 183 27.75 15.61 29.83
N THR A 184 27.32 16.54 30.66
CA THR A 184 26.54 17.73 30.31
C THR A 184 27.40 18.73 29.53
N LEU A 185 26.79 19.57 28.68
CA LEU A 185 26.93 21.04 28.67
C LEU A 185 26.15 21.68 27.49
N ASP A 186 25.26 22.60 27.88
CA ASP A 186 24.95 23.92 27.32
C ASP A 186 24.59 24.14 25.84
N GLY A 187 23.30 24.45 25.64
CA GLY A 187 22.83 25.82 25.40
C GLY A 187 23.42 26.61 24.23
N ALA A 188 22.70 26.66 23.10
CA ALA A 188 22.79 27.76 22.15
C ALA A 188 21.40 28.10 21.58
N VAL A 189 20.99 29.32 21.85
CA VAL A 189 19.77 29.99 21.36
C VAL A 189 20.04 30.41 19.91
N ILE A 190 19.12 30.10 18.99
CA ILE A 190 19.10 30.70 17.65
C ILE A 190 17.80 31.48 17.46
N SER A 191 18.02 32.77 17.23
CA SER A 191 17.07 33.86 17.06
C SER A 191 16.45 33.89 15.66
N GLU A 192 15.16 34.21 15.61
CA GLU A 192 14.43 34.64 14.42
C GLU A 192 14.98 35.99 13.93
N ASP A 193 15.25 36.12 12.62
CA ASP A 193 15.09 37.39 11.91
C ASP A 193 15.03 37.23 10.37
N ALA A 194 13.93 37.77 9.84
CA ALA A 194 13.76 38.54 8.59
C ALA A 194 14.02 37.92 7.19
N ILE A 195 12.93 37.90 6.42
CA ILE A 195 12.77 37.68 4.98
C ILE A 195 13.22 38.91 4.17
N ALA A 196 13.86 38.69 3.00
CA ALA A 196 13.83 39.63 1.87
C ALA A 196 13.71 38.85 0.52
N PRO A 197 12.93 39.33 -0.47
CA PRO A 197 12.62 38.56 -1.68
C PRO A 197 13.65 38.82 -2.79
N GLY A 198 14.24 37.75 -3.31
CA GLY A 198 15.10 37.77 -4.50
C GLY A 198 14.43 37.02 -5.65
N ASN A 199 14.17 37.74 -6.74
CA ASN A 199 13.68 37.20 -8.01
C ASN A 199 14.77 36.32 -8.65
N SER A 200 14.47 35.04 -8.92
CA SER A 200 15.15 34.26 -9.97
C SER A 200 14.19 33.23 -10.54
N ALA A 201 13.73 33.51 -11.76
CA ALA A 201 13.25 32.48 -12.67
C ALA A 201 14.40 31.53 -13.03
N ASP A 202 14.03 30.30 -13.39
CA ASP A 202 14.86 29.24 -13.99
C ASP A 202 15.60 28.29 -13.03
N ALA A 203 14.87 27.27 -12.54
CA ALA A 203 15.26 25.85 -12.51
C ALA A 203 14.08 25.03 -11.96
N HIS A 204 13.35 24.30 -12.82
CA HIS A 204 12.51 23.19 -12.34
C HIS A 204 13.46 22.03 -11.97
N GLY A 205 13.98 22.06 -10.75
CA GLY A 205 14.40 20.84 -10.08
C GLY A 205 13.14 20.07 -9.74
N THR A 206 13.04 18.84 -10.23
CA THR A 206 11.99 17.91 -9.85
C THR A 206 12.17 17.58 -8.38
N ASP A 207 11.28 18.11 -7.54
CA ASP A 207 11.22 17.76 -6.13
C ASP A 207 10.87 16.27 -6.02
N ALA A 208 11.86 15.40 -5.82
CA ALA A 208 11.65 14.01 -5.42
C ALA A 208 11.00 13.89 -4.02
N HIS A 209 10.83 15.01 -3.32
CA HIS A 209 10.05 15.12 -2.10
C HIS A 209 8.59 14.73 -2.37
N GLY A 210 8.17 13.58 -1.83
CA GLY A 210 6.79 13.07 -1.95
C GLY A 210 6.62 11.89 -2.91
N THR A 211 7.68 11.44 -3.60
CA THR A 211 7.65 10.22 -4.42
C THR A 211 8.21 9.02 -3.66
N VAL A 212 7.49 7.90 -3.66
CA VAL A 212 7.95 6.63 -3.08
C VAL A 212 8.05 5.56 -4.16
N LEU A 213 9.20 4.91 -4.27
CA LEU A 213 9.44 3.76 -5.15
C LEU A 213 9.26 2.46 -4.36
N ILE A 214 8.37 1.58 -4.82
CA ILE A 214 7.96 0.38 -4.08
C ILE A 214 8.17 -0.87 -4.94
N PHE A 215 8.83 -1.87 -4.38
CA PHE A 215 8.95 -3.19 -4.97
C PHE A 215 8.28 -4.26 -4.11
N PRO A 216 7.36 -5.07 -4.66
CA PRO A 216 6.90 -6.29 -3.99
C PRO A 216 8.03 -7.31 -3.92
N ASN A 217 8.35 -7.78 -2.71
CA ASN A 217 9.40 -8.74 -2.45
C ASN A 217 8.98 -9.64 -1.27
N PRO A 218 8.80 -10.96 -1.45
CA PRO A 218 8.36 -11.85 -0.37
C PRO A 218 9.38 -11.95 0.79
N SER A 219 10.64 -11.54 0.57
CA SER A 219 11.68 -11.49 1.60
C SER A 219 11.70 -10.19 2.40
N ALA A 220 10.84 -9.22 2.05
CA ALA A 220 10.77 -7.92 2.70
C ALA A 220 9.77 -7.91 3.86
N PRO A 221 9.77 -6.88 4.73
CA PRO A 221 8.77 -6.73 5.79
C PRO A 221 7.34 -6.78 5.25
N LEU A 222 6.41 -7.31 6.07
CA LEU A 222 5.00 -7.37 5.71
C LEU A 222 4.40 -5.98 5.55
N PHE A 223 3.65 -5.77 4.47
CA PHE A 223 2.81 -4.60 4.26
C PHE A 223 1.66 -4.59 5.27
N THR A 224 1.49 -3.48 5.99
CA THR A 224 0.47 -3.34 7.03
C THR A 224 -0.51 -2.20 6.73
N GLN A 225 -1.62 -2.15 7.48
CA GLN A 225 -2.56 -1.03 7.42
C GLN A 225 -1.91 0.32 7.78
N ARG A 226 -0.85 0.30 8.61
CA ARG A 226 -0.06 1.48 8.92
C ARG A 226 0.70 1.98 7.70
N ASP A 227 1.34 1.08 6.96
CA ASP A 227 2.03 1.41 5.71
C ASP A 227 1.04 1.96 4.67
N ALA A 228 -0.14 1.34 4.53
CA ALA A 228 -1.19 1.83 3.65
C ALA A 228 -1.62 3.27 3.99
N THR A 229 -1.79 3.55 5.30
CA THR A 229 -2.15 4.89 5.80
C THR A 229 -1.05 5.89 5.51
N GLU A 230 0.20 5.54 5.79
CA GLU A 230 1.35 6.40 5.51
C GLU A 230 1.47 6.72 4.01
N LEU A 231 1.44 5.70 3.16
CA LEU A 231 1.57 5.84 1.70
C LEU A 231 0.37 6.57 1.07
N SER A 232 -0.80 6.59 1.72
CA SER A 232 -1.96 7.37 1.27
C SER A 232 -1.71 8.89 1.27
N HIS A 233 -0.67 9.34 1.97
CA HIS A 233 -0.26 10.74 2.02
C HIS A 233 0.86 11.09 1.03
N ALA A 234 1.37 10.12 0.26
CA ALA A 234 2.36 10.39 -0.78
C ALA A 234 1.72 11.14 -1.96
N ASP A 235 2.50 12.03 -2.59
CA ASP A 235 2.07 12.72 -3.81
C ASP A 235 2.17 11.77 -5.02
N ARG A 236 3.19 10.90 -5.01
CA ARG A 236 3.44 9.94 -6.08
C ARG A 236 3.94 8.60 -5.56
N LEU A 237 3.43 7.53 -6.17
CA LEU A 237 3.90 6.17 -5.95
C LEU A 237 4.37 5.57 -7.27
N ILE A 238 5.53 4.93 -7.27
CA ILE A 238 6.03 4.16 -8.41
C ILE A 238 6.19 2.71 -7.95
N PHE A 239 5.55 1.78 -8.64
CA PHE A 239 5.61 0.36 -8.32
C PHE A 239 6.41 -0.42 -9.35
N GLY A 240 7.42 -1.18 -8.93
CA GLY A 240 8.18 -2.08 -9.79
C GLY A 240 7.74 -3.54 -9.63
N CYS A 241 7.01 -4.09 -10.61
CA CYS A 241 6.56 -5.48 -10.58
C CYS A 241 7.67 -6.45 -11.04
N GLY A 242 8.31 -7.13 -10.09
CA GLY A 242 9.23 -8.24 -10.38
C GLY A 242 8.53 -9.46 -11.00
N ARG A 243 9.27 -10.21 -11.82
CA ARG A 243 8.92 -11.51 -12.42
C ARG A 243 10.12 -12.45 -12.34
N TYR A 244 9.91 -13.71 -12.72
CA TYR A 244 10.95 -14.74 -12.69
C TYR A 244 11.51 -14.93 -11.28
N GLU A 245 12.83 -14.91 -11.09
CA GLU A 245 13.48 -14.92 -9.76
C GLU A 245 13.52 -13.54 -9.10
N GLY A 246 12.99 -12.51 -9.78
CA GLY A 246 12.94 -11.13 -9.31
C GLY A 246 13.75 -10.17 -10.17
N TYR A 247 14.04 -9.01 -9.59
CA TYR A 247 14.89 -7.97 -10.17
C TYR A 247 16.30 -8.06 -9.61
N ASP A 248 17.28 -7.51 -10.34
CA ASP A 248 18.66 -7.41 -9.85
C ASP A 248 18.71 -6.63 -8.52
N ALA A 249 19.32 -7.24 -7.49
CA ALA A 249 19.36 -6.70 -6.14
C ALA A 249 20.04 -5.31 -6.04
N ARG A 250 20.83 -4.92 -7.04
CA ARG A 250 21.46 -3.59 -7.09
C ARG A 250 20.46 -2.47 -7.34
N ILE A 251 19.30 -2.75 -7.93
CA ILE A 251 18.33 -1.72 -8.34
C ILE A 251 17.81 -0.92 -7.12
N PRO A 252 17.23 -1.52 -6.06
CA PRO A 252 16.79 -0.74 -4.91
C PRO A 252 17.93 0.01 -4.23
N ASP A 253 19.09 -0.63 -4.07
CA ASP A 253 20.25 -0.03 -3.41
C ASP A 253 20.79 1.19 -4.15
N HIS A 254 20.79 1.15 -5.48
CA HIS A 254 21.17 2.26 -6.33
C HIS A 254 20.26 3.48 -6.11
N TYR A 255 18.94 3.30 -6.16
CA TYR A 255 18.00 4.42 -5.99
C TYR A 255 17.97 4.95 -4.55
N ARG A 256 18.16 4.09 -3.53
CA ARG A 256 18.37 4.54 -2.14
C ARG A 256 19.62 5.42 -2.03
N ALA A 257 20.71 5.04 -2.68
CA ALA A 257 21.95 5.83 -2.68
C ALA A 257 21.78 7.19 -3.38
N GLN A 258 20.84 7.33 -4.32
CA GLN A 258 20.45 8.59 -4.93
C GLN A 258 19.48 9.43 -4.08
N GLY A 259 19.06 8.94 -2.90
CA GLY A 259 18.15 9.65 -2.01
C GLY A 259 16.66 9.46 -2.32
N VAL A 260 16.30 8.49 -3.17
CA VAL A 260 14.90 8.11 -3.40
C VAL A 260 14.39 7.32 -2.20
N ASP A 261 13.15 7.58 -1.77
CA ASP A 261 12.46 6.73 -0.78
C ASP A 261 12.08 5.40 -1.45
N VAL A 262 12.95 4.38 -1.30
CA VAL A 262 12.74 3.05 -1.86
C VAL A 262 12.34 2.06 -0.78
N ARG A 263 11.16 1.47 -0.95
CA ARG A 263 10.57 0.50 -0.02
C ARG A 263 10.36 -0.84 -0.70
N GLU A 264 10.50 -1.89 0.10
CA GLU A 264 10.20 -3.25 -0.31
C GLU A 264 9.17 -3.82 0.65
N TYR A 265 8.16 -4.50 0.12
CA TYR A 265 7.08 -5.06 0.93
C TYR A 265 6.71 -6.48 0.50
N SER A 266 6.49 -7.34 1.48
CA SER A 266 5.80 -8.62 1.31
C SER A 266 4.31 -8.45 1.60
N ILE A 267 3.44 -9.13 0.86
CA ILE A 267 1.99 -9.20 1.17
C ILE A 267 1.62 -10.47 1.96
N GLY A 268 2.61 -11.26 2.35
CA GLY A 268 2.45 -12.44 3.19
C GLY A 268 3.50 -13.53 2.93
N ASP A 269 3.52 -14.52 3.81
CA ASP A 269 4.51 -15.61 3.79
C ASP A 269 4.15 -16.70 2.77
N TYR A 270 4.13 -16.30 1.49
CA TYR A 270 3.85 -17.16 0.34
C TYR A 270 4.49 -16.56 -0.93
N VAL A 271 4.64 -17.38 -1.96
CA VAL A 271 5.27 -16.99 -3.23
C VAL A 271 4.23 -16.88 -4.34
N LEU A 272 4.33 -15.82 -5.14
CA LEU A 272 3.49 -15.58 -6.32
C LEU A 272 4.35 -15.58 -7.58
N ASN A 273 3.72 -15.72 -8.75
CA ASN A 273 4.41 -15.70 -10.05
C ASN A 273 4.92 -14.31 -10.46
N GLY A 274 4.57 -13.25 -9.72
CA GLY A 274 4.91 -11.87 -10.06
C GLY A 274 4.33 -10.86 -9.09
N GLY A 275 4.87 -9.63 -9.15
CA GLY A 275 4.49 -8.54 -8.26
C GLY A 275 3.13 -7.91 -8.54
N GLU A 276 2.47 -8.18 -9.67
CA GLU A 276 1.28 -7.44 -10.12
C GLU A 276 0.09 -7.61 -9.17
N VAL A 277 -0.10 -8.82 -8.63
CA VAL A 277 -1.13 -9.09 -7.61
C VAL A 277 -0.83 -8.30 -6.34
N ALA A 278 0.44 -8.29 -5.91
CA ALA A 278 0.87 -7.59 -4.71
C ALA A 278 0.69 -6.07 -4.82
N VAL A 279 1.05 -5.50 -5.99
CA VAL A 279 0.76 -4.09 -6.30
C VAL A 279 -0.73 -3.82 -6.27
N SER A 280 -1.57 -4.68 -6.87
CA SER A 280 -3.03 -4.51 -6.85
C SER A 280 -3.58 -4.49 -5.42
N VAL A 281 -3.07 -5.36 -4.54
CA VAL A 281 -3.45 -5.41 -3.12
C VAL A 281 -3.04 -4.13 -2.39
N MET A 282 -1.79 -3.69 -2.56
CA MET A 282 -1.31 -2.45 -1.93
C MET A 282 -2.08 -1.24 -2.43
N LEU A 283 -2.35 -1.13 -3.74
CA LEU A 283 -3.12 -0.03 -4.33
C LEU A 283 -4.53 0.06 -3.78
N GLU A 284 -5.25 -1.05 -3.68
CA GLU A 284 -6.58 -1.09 -3.05
C GLU A 284 -6.53 -0.57 -1.60
N ALA A 285 -5.56 -1.05 -0.81
CA ALA A 285 -5.41 -0.66 0.58
C ALA A 285 -5.02 0.82 0.78
N ILE A 286 -4.19 1.37 -0.12
CA ILE A 286 -3.72 2.77 -0.06
C ILE A 286 -4.80 3.72 -0.56
N THR A 287 -5.30 3.49 -1.78
CA THR A 287 -6.17 4.46 -2.47
C THR A 287 -7.52 4.62 -1.78
N ARG A 288 -8.03 3.57 -1.12
CA ARG A 288 -9.26 3.66 -0.33
C ARG A 288 -9.21 4.64 0.84
N LEU A 289 -8.00 5.01 1.28
CA LEU A 289 -7.78 5.97 2.37
C LEU A 289 -7.70 7.41 1.87
N LEU A 290 -7.68 7.64 0.56
CA LEU A 290 -7.65 8.98 -0.02
C LEU A 290 -8.92 9.77 0.36
N PRO A 291 -8.80 11.04 0.76
CA PRO A 291 -9.95 11.89 1.04
C PRO A 291 -10.90 11.96 -0.17
N GLY A 292 -12.16 11.59 0.04
CA GLY A 292 -13.18 11.58 -1.01
C GLY A 292 -13.26 10.29 -1.84
N PHE A 293 -12.42 9.28 -1.56
CA PHE A 293 -12.55 7.97 -2.19
C PHE A 293 -13.77 7.20 -1.66
N MET A 294 -13.87 7.09 -0.33
CA MET A 294 -14.99 6.45 0.34
C MET A 294 -16.16 7.40 0.51
N GLY A 295 -17.39 6.93 0.23
CA GLY A 295 -18.60 7.75 0.36
C GLY A 295 -18.95 8.13 1.80
N ASN A 296 -18.61 7.29 2.78
CA ASN A 296 -18.74 7.58 4.21
C ASN A 296 -17.37 7.42 4.90
N PRO A 297 -16.72 8.50 5.32
CA PRO A 297 -15.42 8.45 6.00
C PRO A 297 -15.44 7.65 7.31
N GLU A 298 -16.57 7.62 8.02
CA GLU A 298 -16.72 6.85 9.27
C GLU A 298 -16.51 5.34 9.06
N SER A 299 -16.76 4.83 7.85
CA SER A 299 -16.51 3.42 7.52
C SER A 299 -15.03 3.05 7.63
N ILE A 300 -14.10 3.97 7.39
CA ILE A 300 -12.66 3.69 7.51
C ILE A 300 -12.25 3.57 8.99
N VAL A 301 -12.88 4.37 9.86
CA VAL A 301 -12.53 4.48 11.29
C VAL A 301 -12.90 3.21 12.07
N GLU A 302 -14.00 2.55 11.70
CA GLU A 302 -14.53 1.38 12.41
C GLU A 302 -13.98 0.03 11.92
N GLU A 303 -13.16 0.02 10.87
CA GLU A 303 -12.64 -1.20 10.24
C GLU A 303 -11.53 -1.89 11.04
N SER A 304 -11.27 -3.15 10.67
CA SER A 304 -10.17 -3.91 11.24
C SER A 304 -8.83 -3.20 11.03
N TYR A 305 -7.92 -3.32 12.01
CA TYR A 305 -6.56 -2.77 11.93
C TYR A 305 -6.44 -1.23 11.98
N THR A 306 -7.54 -0.50 12.20
CA THR A 306 -7.54 0.97 12.30
C THR A 306 -7.30 1.47 13.74
N GLY A 307 -6.50 2.53 13.88
CA GLY A 307 -6.25 3.23 15.15
C GLY A 307 -5.14 2.62 16.03
N GLY A 308 -4.77 3.31 17.10
CA GLY A 308 -3.65 2.93 17.99
C GLY A 308 -3.90 1.67 18.83
N ASN A 309 -5.16 1.30 19.05
CA ASN A 309 -5.60 0.08 19.74
C ASN A 309 -6.47 -0.76 18.80
N ALA A 310 -5.89 -1.10 17.66
CA ALA A 310 -6.58 -1.77 16.58
C ALA A 310 -7.08 -3.17 16.98
N LEU A 311 -8.29 -3.50 16.54
CA LEU A 311 -8.93 -4.79 16.72
C LEU A 311 -9.39 -5.33 15.36
N LEU A 312 -9.86 -6.57 15.34
CA LEU A 312 -10.71 -7.07 14.27
C LEU A 312 -12.13 -6.49 14.40
N GLU A 313 -12.76 -6.23 13.27
CA GLU A 313 -14.13 -5.73 13.20
C GLU A 313 -15.12 -6.77 13.76
N HIS A 314 -16.20 -6.26 14.36
CA HIS A 314 -17.34 -7.06 14.78
C HIS A 314 -18.06 -7.70 13.57
N ARG A 315 -18.90 -8.71 13.79
CA ARG A 315 -19.72 -9.31 12.73
C ARG A 315 -20.73 -8.29 12.23
N GLN A 316 -20.95 -8.34 10.92
CA GLN A 316 -21.97 -7.56 10.24
C GLN A 316 -23.22 -8.40 10.00
N TYR A 317 -24.38 -7.78 10.19
CA TYR A 317 -25.69 -8.38 9.99
C TYR A 317 -26.53 -7.46 9.10
N THR A 318 -27.37 -8.06 8.26
CA THR A 318 -28.30 -7.32 7.41
C THR A 318 -29.65 -8.02 7.35
N LYS A 319 -30.62 -7.43 6.68
CA LYS A 319 -31.94 -8.02 6.49
C LYS A 319 -31.84 -9.32 5.67
N PRO A 320 -32.70 -10.33 5.94
CA PRO A 320 -33.78 -10.35 6.93
C PRO A 320 -33.30 -10.61 8.37
N ALA A 321 -34.13 -10.29 9.37
CA ALA A 321 -33.80 -10.49 10.79
C ALA A 321 -33.60 -11.98 11.18
N ALA A 322 -34.24 -12.90 10.44
CA ALA A 322 -34.09 -14.34 10.61
C ALA A 322 -33.78 -15.01 9.27
N TRP A 323 -32.79 -15.89 9.23
CA TRP A 323 -32.45 -16.69 8.05
C TRP A 323 -32.01 -18.10 8.45
N ARG A 324 -32.71 -19.13 7.95
CA ARG A 324 -32.43 -20.55 8.26
C ARG A 324 -32.35 -20.84 9.77
N SER A 325 -33.27 -20.26 10.55
CA SER A 325 -33.31 -20.34 12.02
C SER A 325 -32.11 -19.71 12.73
N LEU A 326 -31.34 -18.86 12.04
CA LEU A 326 -30.32 -18.00 12.62
C LEU A 326 -30.90 -16.59 12.72
N GLU A 327 -30.97 -16.08 13.94
CA GLU A 327 -31.49 -14.74 14.25
C GLU A 327 -30.34 -13.72 14.30
N VAL A 328 -30.62 -12.49 13.86
CA VAL A 328 -29.78 -11.33 14.18
C VAL A 328 -29.87 -11.08 15.70
N PRO A 329 -28.75 -10.81 16.39
CA PRO A 329 -28.79 -10.50 17.81
C PRO A 329 -29.80 -9.39 18.17
N ASP A 330 -30.70 -9.65 19.13
CA ASP A 330 -31.78 -8.74 19.51
C ASP A 330 -31.31 -7.31 19.84
N VAL A 331 -30.10 -7.19 20.42
CA VAL A 331 -29.49 -5.89 20.72
C VAL A 331 -29.32 -5.01 19.48
N LEU A 332 -29.01 -5.61 18.32
CA LEU A 332 -28.86 -4.91 17.05
C LEU A 332 -30.20 -4.45 16.45
N LEU A 333 -31.31 -4.99 16.94
CA LEU A 333 -32.68 -4.62 16.55
C LEU A 333 -33.34 -3.65 17.56
N SER A 334 -32.68 -3.35 18.68
CA SER A 334 -33.27 -2.63 19.81
C SER A 334 -33.43 -1.12 19.60
N GLY A 335 -32.68 -0.53 18.65
CA GLY A 335 -32.58 0.93 18.47
C GLY A 335 -31.77 1.66 19.55
N ASP A 336 -31.21 0.94 20.52
CA ASP A 336 -30.37 1.50 21.59
C ASP A 336 -28.91 1.57 21.13
N HIS A 337 -28.52 2.72 20.55
CA HIS A 337 -27.18 2.93 19.99
C HIS A 337 -26.06 2.61 21.00
N GLY A 338 -26.19 3.02 22.26
CA GLY A 338 -25.17 2.74 23.28
C GLY A 338 -25.00 1.25 23.58
N LYS A 339 -26.09 0.48 23.58
CA LYS A 339 -26.00 -0.98 23.71
C LYS A 339 -25.43 -1.64 22.45
N VAL A 340 -25.77 -1.13 21.27
CA VAL A 340 -25.24 -1.62 20.00
C VAL A 340 -23.72 -1.41 19.93
N ASP A 341 -23.24 -0.22 20.23
CA ASP A 341 -21.81 0.11 20.20
C ASP A 341 -21.03 -0.75 21.22
N ARG A 342 -21.59 -0.91 22.43
CA ARG A 342 -20.98 -1.78 23.44
C ARG A 342 -20.95 -3.25 23.02
N PHE A 343 -22.02 -3.74 22.39
CA PHE A 343 -22.08 -5.09 21.86
C PHE A 343 -21.01 -5.30 20.77
N ARG A 344 -20.93 -4.40 19.80
CA ARG A 344 -19.93 -4.41 18.73
C ARG A 344 -18.51 -4.42 19.27
N ARG A 345 -18.19 -3.54 20.23
CA ARG A 345 -16.87 -3.48 20.86
C ARG A 345 -16.52 -4.78 21.62
N ASN A 346 -17.48 -5.37 22.33
CA ASN A 346 -17.26 -6.67 23.00
C ASN A 346 -17.00 -7.79 21.98
N GLU A 347 -17.75 -7.79 20.88
CA GLU A 347 -17.59 -8.81 19.84
C GLU A 347 -16.24 -8.66 19.10
N ALA A 348 -15.80 -7.42 18.85
CA ALA A 348 -14.48 -7.12 18.31
C ALA A 348 -13.36 -7.67 19.23
N LEU A 349 -13.43 -7.42 20.54
CA LEU A 349 -12.47 -7.95 21.51
C LEU A 349 -12.46 -9.49 21.53
N GLN A 350 -13.64 -10.12 21.55
CA GLN A 350 -13.76 -11.57 21.54
C GLN A 350 -13.15 -12.17 20.27
N ARG A 351 -13.54 -11.66 19.09
CA ARG A 351 -13.03 -12.14 17.80
C ARG A 351 -11.53 -11.95 17.67
N THR A 352 -11.02 -10.82 18.14
CA THR A 352 -9.58 -10.55 18.13
C THR A 352 -8.85 -11.51 19.06
N SER A 353 -9.35 -11.73 20.28
CA SER A 353 -8.79 -12.73 21.20
C SER A 353 -8.76 -14.14 20.61
N GLU A 354 -9.77 -14.52 19.83
CA GLU A 354 -9.89 -15.86 19.22
C GLU A 354 -8.99 -16.03 17.98
N ILE A 355 -8.92 -15.02 17.11
CA ILE A 355 -8.31 -15.15 15.77
C ILE A 355 -6.92 -14.51 15.70
N ARG A 356 -6.70 -13.41 16.41
CA ARG A 356 -5.47 -12.61 16.41
C ARG A 356 -5.10 -12.18 17.84
N PRO A 357 -4.80 -13.14 18.75
CA PRO A 357 -4.44 -12.83 20.13
C PRO A 357 -3.22 -11.90 20.24
N ASP A 358 -2.33 -11.91 19.24
CA ASP A 358 -1.20 -10.98 19.12
C ASP A 358 -1.64 -9.51 19.08
N LEU A 359 -2.80 -9.19 18.50
CA LEU A 359 -3.35 -7.84 18.53
C LEU A 359 -3.87 -7.45 19.92
N ILE A 360 -4.39 -8.42 20.69
CA ILE A 360 -4.77 -8.17 22.09
C ILE A 360 -3.53 -7.88 22.93
N GLU A 361 -2.46 -8.66 22.75
CA GLU A 361 -1.17 -8.46 23.42
C GLU A 361 -0.55 -7.09 23.09
N ALA A 362 -0.84 -6.53 21.92
CA ALA A 362 -0.34 -5.22 21.52
C ALA A 362 -1.16 -4.04 22.09
N LEU A 363 -2.35 -4.26 22.64
CA LEU A 363 -3.20 -3.17 23.14
C LEU A 363 -2.52 -2.40 24.28
N ASP A 364 -2.64 -1.08 24.27
CA ASP A 364 -2.32 -0.26 25.42
C ASP A 364 -3.46 -0.35 26.45
N CYS A 365 -3.16 -0.97 27.58
CA CYS A 365 -4.09 -1.09 28.69
C CYS A 365 -4.60 0.26 29.17
N GLN A 366 -3.83 1.35 29.12
CA GLN A 366 -4.26 2.67 29.62
C GLN A 366 -5.46 3.23 28.85
N GLN A 367 -5.61 2.84 27.58
CA GLN A 367 -6.71 3.24 26.72
C GLN A 367 -7.94 2.32 26.84
N LEU A 368 -7.87 1.24 27.61
CA LEU A 368 -9.01 0.34 27.84
C LEU A 368 -9.94 0.87 28.93
N ASP A 369 -11.22 1.02 28.57
CA ASP A 369 -12.26 1.36 29.53
C ASP A 369 -12.54 0.20 30.51
N LYS A 370 -13.36 0.46 31.53
CA LYS A 370 -13.71 -0.54 32.55
C LYS A 370 -14.42 -1.77 31.97
N PHE A 371 -15.19 -1.61 30.90
CA PHE A 371 -15.94 -2.69 30.26
C PHE A 371 -15.03 -3.55 29.38
N ASP A 372 -14.14 -2.95 28.60
CA ASP A 372 -13.12 -3.63 27.79
C ASP A 372 -12.25 -4.51 28.68
N ARG A 373 -11.74 -3.97 29.79
CA ARG A 373 -10.97 -4.74 30.78
C ARG A 373 -11.77 -5.91 31.35
N LYS A 374 -13.05 -5.68 31.69
CA LYS A 374 -13.92 -6.74 32.20
C LYS A 374 -14.13 -7.85 31.16
N THR A 375 -14.34 -7.49 29.90
CA THR A 375 -14.49 -8.43 28.80
C THR A 375 -13.21 -9.24 28.61
N LEU A 376 -12.04 -8.59 28.54
CA LEU A 376 -10.75 -9.26 28.39
C LEU A 376 -10.42 -10.19 29.56
N MET A 377 -10.67 -9.78 30.80
CA MET A 377 -10.52 -10.66 31.98
C MET A 377 -11.43 -11.88 31.91
N ALA A 378 -12.66 -11.74 31.41
CA ALA A 378 -13.56 -12.87 31.22
C ALA A 378 -13.10 -13.81 30.08
N LEU A 379 -12.33 -13.29 29.13
CA LEU A 379 -11.70 -14.05 28.04
C LEU A 379 -10.34 -14.67 28.43
N GLY A 380 -9.88 -14.50 29.67
CA GLY A 380 -8.61 -15.09 30.15
C GLY A 380 -7.39 -14.17 30.08
N TRP A 381 -7.58 -12.86 29.90
CA TRP A 381 -6.47 -11.90 29.84
C TRP A 381 -6.27 -11.14 31.15
N GLU A 382 -5.02 -11.04 31.60
CA GLU A 382 -4.60 -10.10 32.63
C GLU A 382 -4.36 -8.72 32.00
N VAL A 383 -5.00 -7.68 32.54
CA VAL A 383 -4.96 -6.30 32.00
C VAL A 383 -4.48 -5.27 33.03
N SER A 384 -3.69 -5.71 34.00
CA SER A 384 -3.13 -4.91 35.10
C SER A 384 -1.86 -4.13 34.68
N GLY A 385 -1.11 -4.66 33.71
CA GLY A 385 0.13 -4.07 33.19
C GLY A 385 -0.09 -3.05 32.07
N ALA A 386 1.00 -2.70 31.37
CA ALA A 386 0.96 -1.81 30.21
C ALA A 386 0.22 -2.44 29.01
N HIS A 387 0.35 -3.76 28.85
CA HIS A 387 -0.26 -4.54 27.79
C HIS A 387 -0.95 -5.78 28.36
N PRO A 388 -2.03 -6.29 27.72
CA PRO A 388 -2.65 -7.54 28.12
C PRO A 388 -1.69 -8.73 28.07
N ARG A 389 -1.85 -9.68 28.99
CA ARG A 389 -1.14 -10.96 29.00
C ARG A 389 -2.11 -12.11 29.16
N HIS A 390 -1.94 -13.16 28.35
CA HIS A 390 -2.79 -14.33 28.47
C HIS A 390 -2.49 -15.07 29.78
N VAL A 391 -3.52 -15.36 30.58
CA VAL A 391 -3.41 -16.18 31.79
C VAL A 391 -3.55 -17.62 31.32
N ALA A 392 -2.44 -18.37 31.34
CA ALA A 392 -2.37 -19.76 30.89
C ALA A 392 -3.37 -20.69 31.59
#